data_AF-U3TS98-F1
#
_entry.id   AF-U3TS98-F1
#
_cell.length_a   1.000
_cell.length_b   1.000
_cell.length_c   1.000
_cell.angle_alpha   90.00
_cell.angle_beta   90.00
_cell.angle_gamma   90.00
#
_symmetry.space_group_name_H-M   'P 1'
#
loop_
_entity.id
_entity.type
_entity.pdbx_description
1 polymer ?
#
loop_
_entity_poly.entity_id
_entity_poly.type
_entity_poly.pdbx_seq_one_letter_code
_entity_poly.pdbx_strand_id
1 'polypeptide(L)'
;MPEVFNYLGIYLTEAGNFNDAYEVFDSVLELDPTYNYAYLNRGIAFYYGGRYKLAQDDLLAFYQDDPNDPFRSLWLYLVEREMDADKAKVTLQQRYDKAAKDQWGWNIVEFYLSDISEKTLMERFKADATDNTLLAEHLSETNFYLGKYYLSLGRRTTRKRCSNWRWPTTSITLLNTDTHCWNWCNSARHKTIYQNLTSNS
;
A
#
# COMPACT_ATOMS: atom_id res chain seq x y z
N MET A 1 24.04 -3.48 3.90
CA MET A 1 22.92 -2.52 3.96
C MET A 1 21.93 -2.87 2.86
N PRO A 2 21.06 -3.88 3.09
CA PRO A 2 19.98 -4.24 2.17
C PRO A 2 19.03 -3.06 1.88
N GLU A 3 18.93 -2.10 2.79
CA GLU A 3 18.06 -0.92 2.72
C GLU A 3 18.33 -0.05 1.48
N VAL A 4 19.61 0.19 1.14
CA VAL A 4 19.98 1.05 0.01
C VAL A 4 19.54 0.43 -1.31
N PHE A 5 19.77 -0.88 -1.47
CA PHE A 5 19.32 -1.62 -2.64
C PHE A 5 17.79 -1.69 -2.70
N ASN A 6 17.12 -1.81 -1.55
CA ASN A 6 15.66 -1.74 -1.50
C ASN A 6 15.13 -0.40 -2.03
N TYR A 7 15.75 0.74 -1.69
CA TYR A 7 15.36 2.03 -2.27
C TYR A 7 15.63 2.13 -3.78
N LEU A 8 16.70 1.52 -4.27
CA LEU A 8 16.96 1.44 -5.71
C LEU A 8 15.87 0.64 -6.44
N GLY A 9 15.46 -0.51 -5.90
CA GLY A 9 14.38 -1.33 -6.47
C GLY A 9 13.04 -0.58 -6.50
N ILE A 10 12.77 0.21 -5.46
CA ILE A 10 11.61 1.12 -5.43
C ILE A 10 11.68 2.12 -6.59
N TYR A 11 12.80 2.83 -6.74
CA TYR A 11 12.98 3.82 -7.80
C TYR A 11 12.80 3.22 -9.20
N LEU A 12 13.36 2.03 -9.44
CA LEU A 12 13.21 1.30 -10.70
C LEU A 12 11.74 0.92 -10.97
N THR A 13 11.02 0.52 -9.92
CA THR A 13 9.57 0.24 -10.01
C THR A 13 8.78 1.48 -10.41
N GLU A 14 9.09 2.65 -9.83
CA GLU A 14 8.46 3.92 -10.19
C GLU A 14 8.74 4.33 -11.63
N ALA A 15 9.97 4.09 -12.09
CA ALA A 15 10.38 4.34 -13.47
C ALA A 15 9.74 3.37 -14.48
N GLY A 16 9.07 2.31 -14.02
CA GLY A 16 8.51 1.25 -14.86
C GLY A 16 9.54 0.22 -15.34
N ASN A 17 10.78 0.29 -14.82
CA ASN A 17 11.86 -0.65 -15.13
C ASN A 17 11.72 -1.90 -14.25
N PHE A 18 10.65 -2.66 -14.48
CA PHE A 18 10.26 -3.72 -13.54
C PHE A 18 11.26 -4.88 -13.49
N ASN A 19 11.85 -5.29 -14.62
CA ASN A 19 12.82 -6.40 -14.62
C ASN A 19 14.05 -6.06 -13.76
N ASP A 20 14.60 -4.86 -13.93
CA ASP A 20 15.73 -4.38 -13.12
C ASP A 20 15.33 -4.26 -11.63
N ALA A 21 14.10 -3.82 -11.35
CA ALA A 21 13.59 -3.78 -9.97
C ALA A 21 13.57 -5.18 -9.34
N TYR A 22 13.15 -6.21 -10.08
CA TYR A 22 13.14 -7.59 -9.60
C TYR A 22 14.55 -8.06 -9.25
N GLU A 23 15.53 -7.88 -10.14
CA GLU A 23 16.92 -8.28 -9.90
C GLU A 23 17.51 -7.60 -8.65
N VAL A 24 17.18 -6.32 -8.45
CA VAL A 24 17.62 -5.57 -7.27
C VAL A 24 16.98 -6.13 -5.99
N PHE A 25 15.67 -6.42 -6.00
CA PHE A 25 15.01 -7.00 -4.82
C PHE A 25 15.45 -8.45 -4.54
N ASP A 26 15.72 -9.24 -5.58
CA ASP A 26 16.30 -10.58 -5.45
C ASP A 26 17.65 -10.48 -4.73
N SER A 27 18.50 -9.55 -5.15
CA SER A 27 19.80 -9.29 -4.50
C SER A 27 19.65 -8.86 -3.03
N VAL A 28 18.61 -8.08 -2.69
CA VAL A 28 18.30 -7.71 -1.30
C VAL A 28 17.99 -8.94 -0.47
N LEU A 29 17.16 -9.85 -0.99
CA LEU A 29 16.73 -11.07 -0.31
C LEU A 29 17.82 -12.16 -0.27
N GLU A 30 18.74 -12.19 -1.23
CA GLU A 30 19.94 -13.03 -1.17
C GLU A 30 20.90 -12.57 -0.07
N LEU A 31 21.04 -11.25 0.10
CA LEU A 31 21.89 -10.66 1.13
C LEU A 31 21.28 -10.80 2.54
N ASP A 32 19.98 -10.55 2.65
CA ASP A 32 19.23 -10.67 3.89
C ASP A 32 17.81 -11.21 3.62
N PRO A 33 17.62 -12.53 3.77
CA PRO A 33 16.31 -13.17 3.57
C PRO A 33 15.23 -12.72 4.57
N THR A 34 15.63 -12.07 5.67
CA THR A 34 14.73 -11.58 6.73
C THR A 34 14.30 -10.13 6.52
N TYR A 35 14.79 -9.47 5.48
CA TYR A 35 14.42 -8.10 5.15
C TYR A 35 13.00 -8.03 4.56
N ASN A 36 12.00 -8.04 5.44
CA ASN A 36 10.59 -8.21 5.08
C ASN A 36 10.07 -7.18 4.06
N TYR A 37 10.60 -5.95 4.08
CA TYR A 37 10.21 -4.90 3.12
C TYR A 37 10.57 -5.23 1.66
N ALA A 38 11.57 -6.08 1.41
CA ALA A 38 11.86 -6.51 0.04
C ALA A 38 10.72 -7.36 -0.54
N TYR A 39 10.09 -8.23 0.25
CA TYR A 39 8.90 -8.96 -0.21
C TYR A 39 7.74 -8.01 -0.52
N LEU A 40 7.49 -7.00 0.32
CA LEU A 40 6.48 -5.97 0.02
C LEU A 40 6.78 -5.27 -1.31
N ASN A 41 8.00 -4.76 -1.46
CA ASN A 41 8.33 -3.89 -2.59
C ASN A 41 8.47 -4.67 -3.90
N ARG A 42 9.02 -5.90 -3.86
CA ARG A 42 9.05 -6.81 -5.01
C ARG A 42 7.65 -7.27 -5.40
N GLY A 43 6.79 -7.58 -4.42
CA GLY A 43 5.39 -7.91 -4.65
C GLY A 43 4.63 -6.79 -5.35
N ILE A 44 4.88 -5.53 -4.97
CA ILE A 44 4.30 -4.35 -5.62
C ILE A 44 4.86 -4.15 -7.03
N ALA A 45 6.16 -4.34 -7.22
CA ALA A 45 6.78 -4.30 -8.55
C ALA A 45 6.18 -5.38 -9.48
N PHE A 46 5.93 -6.58 -8.96
CA PHE A 46 5.24 -7.64 -9.70
C PHE A 46 3.80 -7.26 -10.03
N TYR A 47 3.07 -6.62 -9.12
CA TYR A 47 1.72 -6.13 -9.37
C TYR A 47 1.69 -5.11 -10.52
N TYR A 48 2.57 -4.10 -10.50
CA TYR A 48 2.64 -3.11 -11.57
C TYR A 48 3.15 -3.69 -12.90
N GLY A 49 4.03 -4.70 -12.84
CA GLY A 49 4.46 -5.48 -14.00
C GLY A 49 3.46 -6.53 -14.49
N GLY A 50 2.27 -6.63 -13.89
CA GLY A 50 1.21 -7.56 -14.29
C GLY A 50 1.46 -9.03 -13.92
N ARG A 51 2.45 -9.32 -13.08
CA ARG A 51 2.82 -10.67 -12.63
C ARG A 51 2.10 -11.02 -11.33
N TYR A 52 0.77 -11.06 -11.36
CA TYR A 52 -0.07 -11.14 -10.15
C TYR A 52 0.20 -12.36 -9.27
N LYS A 53 0.55 -13.52 -9.87
CA LYS A 53 0.83 -14.72 -9.06
C LYS A 53 2.10 -14.55 -8.21
N LEU A 54 3.17 -14.02 -8.80
CA LEU A 54 4.42 -13.72 -8.08
C LEU A 54 4.20 -12.62 -7.04
N ALA A 55 3.42 -11.59 -7.40
CA ALA A 55 3.02 -10.54 -6.46
C ALA A 55 2.29 -11.11 -5.23
N GLN A 56 1.36 -12.06 -5.44
CA GLN A 56 0.64 -12.71 -4.36
C GLN A 56 1.60 -13.49 -3.45
N ASP A 57 2.52 -14.26 -4.03
CA ASP A 57 3.43 -15.10 -3.25
C ASP A 57 4.33 -14.26 -2.33
N ASP A 58 4.88 -13.15 -2.85
CA ASP A 58 5.68 -12.21 -2.05
C ASP A 58 4.85 -11.48 -0.98
N LEU A 59 3.66 -10.99 -1.33
CA LEU A 59 2.81 -10.30 -0.37
C LEU A 59 2.23 -11.25 0.69
N LEU A 60 2.11 -12.55 0.39
CA LEU A 60 1.74 -13.56 1.39
C LEU A 60 2.88 -13.76 2.39
N ALA A 61 4.14 -13.84 1.92
CA ALA A 61 5.29 -13.88 2.81
C ALA A 61 5.35 -12.63 3.69
N PHE A 62 5.13 -11.45 3.10
CA PHE A 62 5.02 -10.20 3.87
C PHE A 62 3.87 -10.25 4.88
N TYR A 63 2.67 -10.69 4.50
CA TYR A 63 1.52 -10.76 5.40
C TYR A 63 1.73 -11.66 6.63
N GLN A 64 2.48 -12.76 6.51
CA GLN A 64 2.69 -13.72 7.61
C GLN A 64 3.40 -13.13 8.83
N ASP A 65 4.21 -12.09 8.63
CA ASP A 65 4.96 -11.39 9.68
C ASP A 65 4.04 -10.55 10.60
N ASP A 66 3.00 -9.92 10.05
CA ASP A 66 1.96 -9.25 10.84
C ASP A 66 0.57 -9.39 10.19
N PRO A 67 -0.18 -10.46 10.52
CA PRO A 67 -1.54 -10.65 10.01
C PRO A 67 -2.57 -9.61 10.47
N ASN A 68 -2.25 -8.80 11.50
CA ASN A 68 -3.13 -7.76 12.04
C ASN A 68 -2.90 -6.39 11.37
N ASP A 69 -1.89 -6.25 10.51
CA ASP A 69 -1.67 -5.06 9.69
C ASP A 69 -2.71 -5.01 8.54
N PRO A 70 -3.64 -4.03 8.55
CA PRO A 70 -4.68 -3.91 7.53
C PRO A 70 -4.10 -3.67 6.14
N PHE A 71 -2.93 -3.05 6.04
CA PHE A 71 -2.32 -2.67 4.76
C PHE A 71 -1.69 -3.86 4.05
N ARG A 72 -1.19 -4.85 4.82
CA ARG A 72 -0.78 -6.16 4.26
C ARG A 72 -1.98 -6.88 3.65
N SER A 73 -3.11 -6.86 4.37
CA SER A 73 -4.38 -7.43 3.87
C SER A 73 -4.90 -6.69 2.63
N LEU A 74 -4.82 -5.36 2.59
CA LEU A 74 -5.24 -4.55 1.45
C LEU A 74 -4.38 -4.80 0.21
N TRP A 75 -3.05 -4.91 0.35
CA TRP A 75 -2.17 -5.23 -0.78
C TRP A 75 -2.46 -6.61 -1.35
N LEU A 76 -2.67 -7.61 -0.50
CA LEU A 76 -3.10 -8.94 -0.95
C LEU A 76 -4.43 -8.88 -1.69
N TYR A 77 -5.43 -8.17 -1.15
CA TYR A 77 -6.70 -7.98 -1.83
C TYR A 77 -6.54 -7.32 -3.21
N LEU A 78 -5.72 -6.27 -3.33
CA LEU A 78 -5.49 -5.57 -4.58
C LEU A 78 -4.91 -6.50 -5.66
N VAL A 79 -3.99 -7.39 -5.29
CA VAL A 79 -3.40 -8.40 -6.19
C VAL A 79 -4.40 -9.51 -6.51
N GLU A 80 -5.03 -10.09 -5.49
CA GLU A 80 -5.96 -11.20 -5.62
C GLU A 80 -7.16 -10.84 -6.50
N ARG A 81 -7.63 -9.59 -6.42
CA ARG A 81 -8.74 -9.10 -7.22
C ARG A 81 -8.42 -9.06 -8.72
N GLU A 82 -7.18 -8.83 -9.12
CA GLU A 82 -6.79 -8.89 -10.53
C GLU A 82 -6.78 -10.33 -11.07
N MET A 83 -6.78 -11.34 -10.19
CA MET A 83 -6.84 -12.75 -10.53
C MET A 83 -8.27 -13.31 -10.47
N ASP A 84 -8.98 -13.03 -9.37
CA ASP A 84 -10.35 -13.47 -9.09
C ASP A 84 -11.01 -12.51 -8.10
N ALA A 85 -11.87 -11.61 -8.60
CA ALA A 85 -12.47 -10.56 -7.79
C ALA A 85 -13.44 -11.09 -6.72
N ASP A 86 -14.20 -12.14 -7.03
CA ASP A 86 -15.18 -12.72 -6.11
C ASP A 86 -14.46 -13.41 -4.95
N LYS A 87 -13.43 -14.21 -5.27
CA LYS A 87 -12.60 -14.88 -4.26
C LYS A 87 -11.80 -13.87 -3.43
N ALA A 88 -11.29 -12.79 -4.04
CA ALA A 88 -10.52 -11.77 -3.33
C ALA A 88 -11.35 -11.10 -2.22
N LYS A 89 -12.61 -10.74 -2.51
CA LYS A 89 -13.49 -10.13 -1.51
C LYS A 89 -13.79 -11.10 -0.35
N VAL A 90 -14.08 -12.37 -0.65
CA VAL A 90 -14.29 -13.40 0.37
C VAL A 90 -13.03 -13.58 1.24
N THR A 91 -11.85 -13.59 0.63
CA THR A 91 -10.59 -13.76 1.35
C THR A 91 -10.28 -12.55 2.23
N LEU A 92 -10.55 -11.32 1.75
CA LEU A 92 -10.41 -10.11 2.56
C LEU A 92 -11.35 -10.12 3.77
N GLN A 93 -12.60 -10.54 3.59
CA GLN A 93 -13.55 -10.69 4.70
C GLN A 93 -13.02 -11.65 5.76
N GLN A 94 -12.48 -12.80 5.35
CA GLN A 94 -11.90 -13.77 6.28
C GLN A 94 -10.69 -13.23 7.06
N ARG A 95 -9.84 -12.41 6.42
CA ARG A 95 -8.72 -11.74 7.09
C ARG A 95 -9.23 -10.70 8.10
N TYR A 96 -10.22 -9.90 7.68
CA TYR A 96 -10.87 -8.91 8.54
C TYR A 96 -11.50 -9.56 9.77
N ASP A 97 -12.26 -10.63 9.62
CA ASP A 97 -12.96 -11.30 10.73
C ASP A 97 -12.01 -11.89 11.78
N LYS A 98 -10.79 -12.25 11.39
CA LYS A 98 -9.76 -12.82 12.29
C LYS A 98 -8.88 -11.77 12.97
N ALA A 99 -8.84 -10.55 12.46
CA ALA A 99 -7.94 -9.52 12.96
C ALA A 99 -8.42 -8.90 14.28
N ALA A 100 -7.48 -8.39 15.07
CA ALA A 100 -7.76 -7.68 16.32
C ALA A 100 -8.45 -6.30 16.09
N LYS A 101 -8.30 -5.72 14.90
CA LYS A 101 -8.92 -4.46 14.44
C LYS A 101 -8.62 -3.22 15.29
N ASP A 102 -7.43 -3.17 15.88
CA ASP A 102 -6.93 -2.05 16.69
C ASP A 102 -6.35 -0.90 15.86
N GLN A 103 -5.82 -1.19 14.67
CA GLN A 103 -5.23 -0.19 13.78
C GLN A 103 -6.29 0.58 12.96
N TRP A 104 -6.10 1.90 12.81
CA TRP A 104 -6.98 2.79 12.03
C TRP A 104 -7.29 2.26 10.60
N GLY A 105 -6.30 1.65 9.95
CA GLY A 105 -6.41 1.18 8.56
C GLY A 105 -7.50 0.13 8.34
N TRP A 106 -8.00 -0.53 9.39
CA TRP A 106 -9.14 -1.44 9.29
C TRP A 106 -10.44 -0.73 8.86
N ASN A 107 -10.57 0.59 9.07
CA ASN A 107 -11.67 1.38 8.49
C ASN A 107 -11.62 1.39 6.95
N ILE A 108 -10.42 1.40 6.37
CA ILE A 108 -10.24 1.33 4.92
C ILE A 108 -10.66 -0.06 4.42
N VAL A 109 -10.36 -1.12 5.17
CA VAL A 109 -10.81 -2.49 4.84
C VAL A 109 -12.33 -2.59 4.86
N GLU A 110 -13.01 -2.05 5.88
CA GLU A 110 -14.49 -2.00 5.93
C GLU A 110 -15.09 -1.29 4.72
N PHE A 111 -14.47 -0.19 4.28
CA PHE A 111 -14.89 0.50 3.06
C PHE A 111 -14.77 -0.41 1.82
N TYR A 112 -13.66 -1.14 1.70
CA TYR A 112 -13.44 -2.10 0.61
C TYR A 112 -14.42 -3.29 0.65
N LEU A 113 -14.84 -3.71 1.84
CA LEU A 113 -15.86 -4.74 2.04
C LEU A 113 -17.28 -4.23 1.74
N SER A 114 -17.44 -2.91 1.57
CA SER A 114 -18.72 -2.22 1.38
C SER A 114 -19.58 -2.15 2.65
N ASP A 115 -18.97 -2.31 3.82
CA ASP A 115 -19.65 -2.22 5.12
C ASP A 115 -19.88 -0.77 5.54
N ILE A 116 -19.00 0.14 5.09
CA ILE A 116 -19.13 1.58 5.31
C ILE A 116 -19.03 2.37 3.99
N SER A 117 -19.68 3.54 3.97
CA SER A 117 -19.57 4.48 2.85
C SER A 117 -18.28 5.31 2.92
N GLU A 118 -17.84 5.89 1.81
CA GLU A 118 -16.72 6.86 1.82
C GLU A 118 -17.01 8.02 2.78
N LYS A 119 -18.24 8.50 2.83
CA LYS A 119 -18.65 9.56 3.78
C LYS A 119 -18.36 9.13 5.22
N THR A 120 -18.75 7.92 5.58
CA THR A 120 -18.52 7.35 6.93
C THR A 120 -17.03 7.18 7.21
N LEU A 121 -16.24 6.70 6.24
CA LEU A 121 -14.79 6.59 6.36
C LEU A 121 -14.16 7.97 6.66
N MET A 122 -14.54 9.00 5.91
CA MET A 122 -14.04 10.36 6.10
C MET A 122 -14.51 11.01 7.41
N GLU A 123 -15.67 10.63 7.93
CA GLU A 123 -16.16 11.07 9.25
C GLU A 123 -15.35 10.45 10.39
N ARG A 124 -15.08 9.14 10.32
CA ARG A 124 -14.24 8.45 11.32
C ARG A 124 -12.81 8.96 11.32
N PHE A 125 -12.23 9.17 10.14
CA PHE A 125 -10.93 9.80 9.95
C PHE A 125 -10.81 11.14 10.69
N LYS A 126 -11.81 12.01 10.56
CA LYS A 126 -11.83 13.33 11.23
C LYS A 126 -11.97 13.24 12.76
N ALA A 127 -12.65 12.20 13.26
CA ALA A 127 -12.85 12.01 14.68
C ALA A 127 -11.60 11.45 15.39
N ASP A 128 -10.78 10.67 14.67
CA ASP A 128 -9.54 10.05 15.18
C ASP A 128 -8.33 11.01 15.21
N ALA A 129 -8.44 12.12 14.49
CA ALA A 129 -7.41 13.14 14.28
C ALA A 129 -7.06 13.94 15.55
N THR A 130 -6.35 13.31 16.48
CA THR A 130 -5.90 13.95 17.74
C THR A 130 -4.51 14.61 17.60
N ASP A 131 -3.74 14.22 16.59
CA ASP A 131 -2.42 14.77 16.25
C ASP A 131 -2.32 15.07 14.75
N ASN A 132 -1.71 16.20 14.41
CA ASN A 132 -1.53 16.66 13.03
C ASN A 132 -0.61 15.74 12.21
N THR A 133 0.32 15.02 12.85
CA THR A 133 1.22 14.09 12.15
C THR A 133 0.46 12.82 11.75
N LEU A 134 -0.16 12.14 12.72
CA LEU A 134 -1.00 10.96 12.49
C LEU A 134 -2.15 11.26 11.51
N LEU A 135 -2.72 12.45 11.61
CA LEU A 135 -3.73 12.94 10.66
C LEU A 135 -3.20 12.94 9.22
N ALA A 136 -2.00 13.45 9.00
CA ALA A 136 -1.42 13.52 7.67
C ALA A 136 -1.12 12.12 7.11
N GLU A 137 -0.66 11.19 7.95
CA GLU A 137 -0.40 9.79 7.59
C GLU A 137 -1.69 9.07 7.17
N HIS A 138 -2.70 9.07 8.04
CA HIS A 138 -3.99 8.45 7.77
C HIS A 138 -4.69 9.05 6.55
N LEU A 139 -4.53 10.36 6.32
CA LEU A 139 -5.07 11.03 5.14
C LEU A 139 -4.46 10.47 3.86
N SER A 140 -3.14 10.36 3.80
CA SER A 140 -2.47 9.87 2.59
C SER A 140 -2.72 8.39 2.34
N GLU A 141 -2.81 7.58 3.39
CA GLU A 141 -3.28 6.20 3.30
C GLU A 141 -4.68 6.14 2.70
N THR A 142 -5.63 6.87 3.28
CA THR A 142 -7.01 6.95 2.80
C THR A 142 -7.05 7.33 1.33
N ASN A 143 -6.32 8.39 0.96
CA ASN A 143 -6.35 8.91 -0.40
C ASN A 143 -5.73 7.94 -1.39
N PHE A 144 -4.64 7.26 -1.02
CA PHE A 144 -4.04 6.22 -1.84
C PHE A 144 -5.05 5.10 -2.13
N TYR A 145 -5.68 4.54 -1.09
CA TYR A 145 -6.62 3.43 -1.26
C TYR A 145 -7.93 3.86 -1.94
N LEU A 146 -8.49 5.04 -1.64
CA LEU A 146 -9.62 5.58 -2.41
C LEU A 146 -9.24 5.76 -3.89
N GLY A 147 -8.03 6.22 -4.19
CA GLY A 147 -7.50 6.28 -5.55
C GLY A 147 -7.51 4.92 -6.24
N LYS A 148 -6.92 3.90 -5.61
CA LYS A 148 -6.92 2.52 -6.13
C LYS A 148 -8.33 1.97 -6.34
N TYR A 149 -9.24 2.23 -5.40
CA TYR A 149 -10.64 1.84 -5.49
C TYR A 149 -11.33 2.48 -6.71
N TYR A 150 -11.25 3.80 -6.87
CA TYR A 150 -11.88 4.50 -7.98
C TYR A 150 -11.27 4.18 -9.34
N LEU A 151 -9.96 3.94 -9.41
CA LEU A 151 -9.32 3.45 -10.63
C LEU A 151 -9.86 2.07 -11.04
N SER A 152 -10.14 1.19 -10.07
CA SER A 152 -10.72 -0.12 -10.34
C SER A 152 -12.15 -0.05 -10.89
N LEU A 153 -12.97 0.89 -10.40
CA LEU A 153 -14.29 1.20 -10.98
C LEU A 153 -14.20 1.87 -12.36
N GLY A 154 -13.09 2.58 -12.59
CA GLY A 154 -12.84 3.49 -13.70
C GLY A 154 -12.15 2.91 -14.93
N ARG A 155 -11.78 1.62 -14.93
CA ARG A 155 -11.34 0.88 -16.13
C ARG A 155 -12.42 0.75 -17.23
N ARG A 156 -13.44 1.62 -17.23
CA ARG A 156 -14.24 1.97 -18.40
C ARG A 156 -14.25 3.46 -18.81
N THR A 157 -14.05 4.50 -17.96
CA THR A 157 -14.18 5.91 -18.44
C THR A 157 -13.60 7.08 -17.59
N THR A 158 -12.85 6.91 -16.49
CA THR A 158 -12.63 8.04 -15.54
C THR A 158 -11.19 8.55 -15.40
N ARG A 159 -10.63 9.10 -16.49
CA ARG A 159 -9.44 10.00 -16.44
C ARG A 159 -9.75 11.38 -15.79
N LYS A 160 -11.01 11.66 -15.43
CA LYS A 160 -11.52 13.00 -15.04
C LYS A 160 -11.70 13.26 -13.53
N ARG A 161 -11.52 12.29 -12.63
CA ARG A 161 -11.71 12.52 -11.17
C ARG A 161 -10.43 12.82 -10.39
N CYS A 162 -9.28 12.34 -10.83
CA CYS A 162 -7.99 12.67 -10.20
C CYS A 162 -7.63 14.17 -10.32
N SER A 163 -8.17 14.88 -11.31
CA SER A 163 -7.93 16.33 -11.50
C SER A 163 -8.64 17.23 -10.48
N ASN A 164 -9.64 16.72 -9.75
CA ASN A 164 -10.38 17.49 -8.75
C ASN A 164 -9.85 17.30 -7.32
N TRP A 165 -8.89 16.38 -7.13
CA TRP A 165 -8.13 16.30 -5.90
C TRP A 165 -7.09 17.41 -5.92
N ARG A 166 -7.40 18.52 -5.25
CA ARG A 166 -6.47 19.64 -5.05
C ARG A 166 -5.46 19.22 -3.99
N TRP A 167 -4.49 18.40 -4.39
CA TRP A 167 -3.34 18.05 -3.56
C TRP A 167 -2.57 19.33 -3.21
N PRO A 168 -2.07 19.49 -1.97
CA PRO A 168 -1.17 20.59 -1.63
C PRO A 168 0.05 20.49 -2.55
N THR A 169 0.15 21.42 -3.49
CA THR A 169 1.09 21.39 -4.59
C THR A 169 2.52 21.67 -4.11
N THR A 170 3.43 20.74 -4.37
CA THR A 170 4.70 21.05 -5.04
C THR A 170 5.15 19.84 -5.88
N SER A 171 5.18 20.04 -7.20
CA SER A 171 5.88 19.26 -8.24
C SER A 171 5.53 17.76 -8.42
N ILE A 172 4.83 17.41 -9.52
CA ILE A 172 5.39 16.64 -10.66
C ILE A 172 4.29 16.28 -11.66
N THR A 173 4.59 16.56 -12.92
CA THR A 173 3.90 16.14 -14.15
C THR A 173 3.77 14.63 -14.27
N LEU A 174 2.53 14.14 -14.41
CA LEU A 174 2.10 12.97 -15.23
C LEU A 174 3.07 11.77 -15.35
N LEU A 175 3.54 11.22 -14.23
CA LEU A 175 3.97 9.83 -14.11
C LEU A 175 3.20 9.21 -12.93
N ASN A 176 2.62 8.03 -13.15
CA ASN A 176 1.70 7.25 -12.31
C ASN A 176 1.47 7.79 -10.88
N THR A 177 0.33 8.47 -10.66
CA THR A 177 -0.09 9.03 -9.37
C THR A 177 -0.09 8.03 -8.21
N ASP A 178 -0.15 6.73 -8.50
CA ASP A 178 -0.20 5.67 -7.49
C ASP A 178 1.15 5.46 -6.79
N THR A 179 2.29 5.53 -7.51
CA THR A 179 3.61 5.22 -6.94
C THR A 179 4.14 6.32 -6.02
N HIS A 180 3.91 7.58 -6.37
CA HIS A 180 4.27 8.71 -5.50
C HIS A 180 3.42 8.78 -4.21
N CYS A 181 2.12 8.48 -4.27
CA CYS A 181 1.29 8.37 -3.07
C CYS A 181 1.73 7.20 -2.18
N TRP A 182 2.11 6.08 -2.80
CA TRP A 182 2.67 4.93 -2.10
C TRP A 182 3.97 5.26 -1.37
N ASN A 183 4.90 5.99 -2.00
CA ASN A 183 6.15 6.39 -1.36
C ASN A 183 5.95 7.37 -0.21
N TRP A 184 5.00 8.30 -0.31
CA TRP A 184 4.67 9.17 0.83
C TRP A 184 4.08 8.35 1.99
N CYS A 185 3.18 7.41 1.69
CA CYS A 185 2.56 6.50 2.66
C CYS A 185 3.59 5.58 3.33
N ASN A 186 4.52 5.00 2.56
CA ASN A 186 5.56 4.12 3.08
C ASN A 186 6.70 4.89 3.78
N SER A 187 7.11 6.05 3.26
CA SER A 187 8.16 6.86 3.90
C SER A 187 7.71 7.46 5.23
N ALA A 188 6.42 7.79 5.40
CA ALA A 188 5.87 8.19 6.68
C ALA A 188 6.02 7.07 7.72
N ARG A 189 5.61 5.83 7.39
CA ARG A 189 5.79 4.67 8.28
C ARG A 189 7.25 4.34 8.57
N HIS A 190 8.12 4.40 7.58
CA HIS A 190 9.56 4.14 7.78
C HIS A 190 10.21 5.22 8.65
N LYS A 191 9.79 6.49 8.56
CA LYS A 191 10.28 7.57 9.44
C LYS A 191 9.86 7.35 10.90
N THR A 192 8.63 6.90 11.14
CA THR A 192 8.12 6.60 12.48
C THR A 192 8.87 5.41 13.11
N ILE A 193 9.21 4.38 12.31
CA ILE A 193 10.06 3.25 12.76
C ILE A 193 11.49 3.71 13.06
N TYR A 194 12.10 4.53 12.20
CA TYR A 194 13.47 5.02 12.42
C TYR A 194 13.58 5.93 13.65
N GLN A 195 12.60 6.81 13.87
CA GLN A 195 12.56 7.68 15.05
C GLN A 195 12.44 6.89 16.36
N ASN A 196 11.65 5.80 16.36
CA ASN A 196 11.48 4.93 17.52
C ASN A 196 12.71 4.03 17.81
N LEU A 197 13.55 3.77 16.81
CA LEU A 197 14.81 3.04 16.99
C LEU A 197 15.93 3.96 17.51
N THR A 198 15.90 5.25 17.18
CA THR A 198 16.89 6.24 17.66
C THR A 198 16.55 6.91 19.00
N SER A 199 15.34 6.72 19.51
CA SER A 199 14.90 7.25 20.81
C SER A 199 15.06 6.27 21.97
N ASN A 200 15.38 5.01 21.67
CA ASN A 200 15.68 3.95 22.65
C ASN A 200 17.19 3.59 22.71
N SER A 201 18.07 4.50 22.25
CA SER A 201 19.54 4.38 22.35
C SER A 201 20.14 5.49 23.19
#